data_AF-A0AAD8AAG8-F1
#
_entry.id   AF-A0AAD8AAG8-F1
#
_cell.length_a   1.000
_cell.length_b   1.000
_cell.length_c   1.000
_cell.angle_alpha   90.00
_cell.angle_beta   90.00
_cell.angle_gamma   90.00
#
_symmetry.space_group_name_H-M   'P 1'
#
loop_
_entity.id
_entity.type
_entity.pdbx_description
1 polymer ?
#
loop_
_entity_poly.entity_id
_entity_poly.type
_entity_poly.pdbx_seq_one_letter_code
_entity_poly.pdbx_strand_id
1 'polypeptide(L)'
;FTTSLSECFYKLSQPPVSSFTRIIVNKSVTYPAVTICRYPSYKSNVLKRYNLNSVKNHPDYDNFPFQNVTLEKLWQQATYREDEVVQLAALATLKTNVKIKSTYSLTWGRCHTVLPLIQTTASGIYNGFTIMLNEIGDTGDLTETTKTDPEIGWYIFYILLQNHG
;
A
#
# COMPACT_ATOMS: atom_id res chain seq x y z
N PHE A 1 0.75 57.12 -13.96
CA PHE A 1 1.83 56.30 -14.52
C PHE A 1 2.65 55.51 -13.47
N THR A 2 2.61 55.84 -12.18
CA THR A 2 3.45 55.20 -11.14
C THR A 2 2.89 53.90 -10.53
N THR A 3 1.58 53.67 -10.61
CA THR A 3 0.91 52.49 -10.03
C THR A 3 1.23 51.19 -10.76
N SER A 4 1.34 51.21 -12.10
CA SER A 4 1.59 50.02 -12.93
C SER A 4 2.97 49.38 -12.72
N LEU A 5 4.00 50.19 -12.40
CA LEU A 5 5.36 49.68 -12.23
C LEU A 5 5.51 48.92 -10.90
N SER A 6 4.90 49.44 -9.83
CA SER A 6 4.94 48.83 -8.49
C SER A 6 4.29 47.43 -8.45
N GLU A 7 3.21 47.24 -9.21
CA GLU A 7 2.51 45.96 -9.30
C GLU A 7 3.34 44.91 -10.06
N CYS A 8 4.16 45.34 -11.02
CA CYS A 8 5.06 44.46 -11.74
C CYS A 8 6.20 43.94 -10.84
N PHE A 9 6.82 44.82 -10.04
CA PHE A 9 7.86 44.42 -9.08
C PHE A 9 7.32 43.49 -7.99
N TYR A 10 6.07 43.68 -7.56
CA TYR A 10 5.39 42.77 -6.63
C TYR A 10 5.16 41.38 -7.24
N LYS A 11 4.75 41.29 -8.51
CA LYS A 11 4.61 40.00 -9.22
C LYS A 11 5.94 39.33 -9.53
N LEU A 12 7.04 40.07 -9.60
CA LEU A 12 8.39 39.48 -9.73
C LEU A 12 8.95 38.97 -8.40
N SER A 13 8.63 39.62 -7.27
CA SER A 13 9.01 39.13 -5.95
C SER A 13 8.16 37.95 -5.47
N GLN A 14 6.93 37.86 -5.96
CA GLN A 14 6.03 36.72 -5.77
C GLN A 14 5.50 36.23 -7.13
N PRO A 15 6.34 35.49 -7.89
CA PRO A 15 5.94 35.01 -9.20
C PRO A 15 4.68 34.15 -9.08
N PRO A 16 3.59 34.46 -9.80
CA PRO A 16 2.40 33.66 -9.76
C PRO A 16 2.72 32.27 -10.32
N VAL A 17 2.50 31.25 -9.51
CA VAL A 17 2.60 29.86 -9.96
C VAL A 17 1.41 29.57 -10.85
N SER A 18 1.68 29.23 -12.11
CA SER A 18 0.66 28.77 -13.05
C SER A 18 0.96 27.32 -13.44
N SER A 19 -0.09 26.50 -13.49
CA SER A 19 0.00 25.11 -13.94
C SER A 19 -0.59 24.99 -15.34
N PHE A 20 0.15 24.33 -16.24
CA PHE A 20 -0.35 23.99 -17.57
C PHE A 20 -0.50 22.47 -17.68
N THR A 21 -1.71 22.01 -18.01
CA THR A 21 -1.99 20.57 -18.18
C THR A 21 -1.87 20.20 -19.67
N ARG A 22 -1.07 19.18 -19.97
CA ARG A 22 -1.02 18.54 -21.30
C ARG A 22 -1.37 17.07 -21.16
N ILE A 23 -2.19 16.57 -22.07
CA ILE A 23 -2.42 15.13 -22.23
C ILE A 23 -1.40 14.65 -23.26
N ILE A 24 -0.46 13.82 -22.82
CA ILE A 24 0.53 13.18 -23.67
C ILE A 24 0.15 11.71 -23.79
N VAL A 25 -0.13 11.26 -25.01
CA VAL A 25 -0.43 9.85 -25.28
C VAL A 25 0.85 9.15 -25.71
N ASN A 26 1.50 8.47 -24.77
CA ASN A 26 2.68 7.67 -25.07
C ASN A 26 2.31 6.36 -25.79
N LYS A 27 3.21 5.88 -26.66
CA LYS A 27 3.05 4.58 -27.34
C LYS A 27 3.18 3.39 -26.40
N SER A 28 3.87 3.55 -25.27
CA SER A 28 3.97 2.57 -24.20
C SER A 28 3.76 3.23 -22.84
N VAL A 29 3.25 2.46 -21.88
CA VAL A 29 3.02 2.89 -20.50
C VAL A 29 3.54 1.82 -19.55
N THR A 30 4.20 2.26 -18.48
CA THR A 30 4.52 1.38 -17.35
C THR A 30 3.34 1.45 -16.39
N TYR A 31 2.75 0.31 -16.07
CA TYR A 31 1.70 0.27 -15.04
C TYR A 31 2.28 0.70 -13.67
N PRO A 32 1.48 1.28 -12.77
CA PRO A 32 1.91 1.53 -11.40
C PRO A 32 2.13 0.22 -10.65
N ALA A 33 2.91 0.27 -9.58
CA ALA A 33 2.92 -0.81 -8.60
C ALA A 33 1.60 -0.79 -7.79
N VAL A 34 1.03 -1.96 -7.53
CA VAL A 34 -0.23 -2.09 -6.79
C VAL A 34 0.05 -2.75 -5.45
N THR A 35 -0.11 -2.02 -4.34
CA THR A 35 0.09 -2.54 -2.99
C THR A 35 -1.24 -2.90 -2.35
N ILE A 36 -1.31 -4.11 -1.81
CA ILE A 36 -2.53 -4.72 -1.26
C ILE A 36 -2.27 -4.98 0.22
N CYS A 37 -3.09 -4.38 1.07
CA CYS A 37 -3.04 -4.53 2.52
C CYS A 37 -4.39 -5.04 3.03
N ARG A 38 -4.37 -5.84 4.10
CA ARG A 38 -5.57 -6.32 4.78
C ARG A 38 -5.81 -5.51 6.05
N TYR A 39 -7.06 -5.18 6.33
CA TYR A 39 -7.51 -4.76 7.65
C TYR A 39 -8.62 -5.68 8.18
N PRO A 40 -8.58 -6.17 9.44
CA PRO A 40 -7.47 -6.08 10.39
C PRO A 40 -6.17 -6.66 9.84
N SER A 41 -5.05 -6.03 10.19
CA SER A 41 -3.73 -6.35 9.64
C SER A 41 -3.01 -7.50 10.34
N TYR A 42 -3.51 -7.88 11.52
CA TYR A 42 -2.94 -8.91 12.35
C TYR A 42 -4.02 -9.91 12.76
N LYS A 43 -3.62 -11.18 12.83
CA LYS A 43 -4.41 -12.32 13.25
C LYS A 43 -4.59 -12.26 14.77
N SER A 44 -5.82 -12.00 15.21
CA SER A 44 -6.13 -11.76 16.63
C SER A 44 -5.72 -12.93 17.53
N ASN A 45 -5.98 -14.15 17.07
CA ASN A 45 -5.62 -15.39 17.76
C ASN A 45 -4.10 -15.58 17.91
N VAL A 46 -3.29 -15.03 17.01
CA VAL A 46 -1.83 -15.11 17.10
C VAL A 46 -1.31 -14.07 18.08
N LEU A 47 -1.82 -12.83 18.05
CA LEU A 47 -1.42 -11.79 19.00
C LEU A 47 -1.65 -12.22 20.46
N LYS A 48 -2.82 -12.82 20.75
CA LYS A 48 -3.16 -13.35 22.08
C LYS A 48 -2.17 -14.40 22.58
N ARG A 49 -1.59 -15.24 21.70
CA ARG A 49 -0.55 -16.24 22.09
C ARG A 49 0.74 -15.59 22.58
N TYR A 50 0.97 -14.32 22.22
CA TYR A 50 2.13 -13.53 22.62
C TYR A 50 1.80 -12.50 23.69
N ASN A 51 0.64 -12.61 24.35
CA ASN A 51 0.13 -11.65 25.34
C ASN A 51 -0.06 -10.23 24.79
N LEU A 52 -0.32 -10.09 23.48
CA LEU A 52 -0.58 -8.81 22.84
C LEU A 52 -2.07 -8.68 22.51
N ASN A 53 -2.67 -7.53 22.85
CA ASN A 53 -4.01 -7.16 22.38
C ASN A 53 -3.89 -6.32 21.10
N SER A 54 -2.85 -5.51 20.99
CA SER A 54 -2.54 -4.65 19.85
C SER A 54 -1.03 -4.55 19.64
N VAL A 55 -0.62 -4.49 18.38
CA VAL A 55 0.78 -4.21 18.03
C VAL A 55 1.13 -2.72 18.12
N LYS A 56 0.13 -1.83 18.20
CA LYS A 56 0.30 -0.37 18.24
C LYS A 56 0.49 0.14 19.66
N ASN A 57 0.05 -0.62 20.67
CA ASN A 57 0.05 -0.22 22.06
C ASN A 57 1.38 -0.61 22.71
N HIS A 58 2.21 0.37 23.07
CA HIS A 58 3.48 0.12 23.76
C HIS A 58 3.34 -0.74 25.04
N PRO A 59 2.35 -0.51 25.93
CA PRO A 59 2.23 -1.28 27.17
C PRO A 59 2.02 -2.79 26.95
N ASP A 60 1.48 -3.20 25.80
CA ASP A 60 1.26 -4.62 25.52
C ASP A 60 2.59 -5.39 25.41
N TYR A 61 3.67 -4.71 25.01
CA TYR A 61 4.98 -5.34 24.90
C TYR A 61 5.68 -5.58 26.25
N ASP A 62 5.17 -5.05 27.36
CA ASP A 62 5.77 -5.27 28.68
C ASP A 62 5.74 -6.75 29.09
N ASN A 63 4.72 -7.49 28.62
CA ASN A 63 4.55 -8.94 28.87
C ASN A 63 4.95 -9.80 27.66
N PHE A 64 5.57 -9.21 26.64
CA PHE A 64 5.99 -9.94 25.45
C PHE A 64 7.24 -10.78 25.75
N PRO A 65 7.29 -12.07 25.35
CA PRO A 65 8.38 -12.98 25.70
C PRO A 65 9.62 -12.78 24.80
N PHE A 66 10.27 -11.62 24.89
CA PHE A 66 11.46 -11.26 24.10
C PHE A 66 12.62 -12.26 24.23
N GLN A 67 12.68 -13.02 25.32
CA GLN A 67 13.71 -14.05 25.56
C GLN A 67 13.60 -15.24 24.59
N ASN A 68 12.39 -15.54 24.11
CA ASN A 68 12.10 -16.75 23.32
C ASN A 68 11.64 -16.43 21.88
N VAL A 69 11.25 -15.18 21.61
CA VAL A 69 10.55 -14.79 20.38
C VAL A 69 11.06 -13.43 19.90
N THR A 70 11.41 -13.34 18.62
CA THR A 70 11.76 -12.07 17.97
C THR A 70 10.52 -11.38 17.40
N LEU A 71 10.57 -10.05 17.27
CA LEU A 71 9.50 -9.29 16.61
C LEU A 71 9.28 -9.71 15.15
N GLU A 72 10.35 -10.11 14.46
CA GLU A 72 10.23 -10.66 13.11
C GLU A 72 9.39 -11.94 13.08
N LYS A 73 9.63 -12.87 14.02
CA LYS A 73 8.86 -14.10 14.15
C LYS A 73 7.40 -13.82 14.49
N LEU A 74 7.15 -12.85 15.38
CA LEU A 74 5.79 -12.36 15.66
C LEU A 74 5.13 -11.87 14.38
N TRP A 75 5.75 -10.96 13.63
CA TRP A 75 5.15 -10.40 12.41
C TRP A 75 4.93 -11.45 11.33
N GLN A 76 5.86 -12.37 11.12
CA GLN A 76 5.70 -13.47 10.15
C GLN A 76 4.49 -14.36 10.46
N GLN A 77 4.15 -14.56 11.74
CA GLN A 77 3.02 -15.40 12.15
C GLN A 77 1.71 -14.62 12.29
N ALA A 78 1.79 -13.40 12.84
CA ALA A 78 0.64 -12.58 13.13
C ALA A 78 0.08 -11.87 11.90
N THR A 79 0.83 -11.76 10.80
CA THR A 79 0.34 -11.15 9.55
C THR A 79 -0.05 -12.21 8.51
N TYR A 80 -0.62 -11.76 7.40
CA TYR A 80 -1.04 -12.62 6.30
C TYR A 80 0.09 -12.79 5.29
N ARG A 81 0.37 -14.02 4.89
CA ARG A 81 1.35 -14.34 3.85
C ARG A 81 0.78 -14.10 2.46
N GLU A 82 1.67 -14.08 1.48
CA GLU A 82 1.31 -13.84 0.08
C GLU A 82 0.32 -14.88 -0.46
N ASP A 83 0.54 -16.16 -0.15
CA ASP A 83 -0.32 -17.29 -0.55
C ASP A 83 -1.68 -17.29 0.15
N GLU A 84 -1.77 -16.66 1.32
CA GLU A 84 -3.04 -16.45 2.03
C GLU A 84 -3.84 -15.30 1.39
N VAL A 85 -3.17 -14.28 0.85
CA VAL A 85 -3.80 -13.05 0.36
C VAL A 85 -4.08 -13.09 -1.13
N VAL A 86 -3.07 -13.37 -1.95
CA VAL A 86 -3.12 -13.24 -3.41
C VAL A 86 -3.24 -14.62 -4.05
N GLN A 87 -4.42 -14.89 -4.60
CA GLN A 87 -4.66 -16.13 -5.36
C GLN A 87 -4.07 -16.06 -6.76
N LEU A 88 -4.16 -14.89 -7.39
CA LEU A 88 -3.69 -14.64 -8.74
C LEU A 88 -3.23 -13.20 -8.86
N ALA A 89 -2.07 -13.00 -9.48
CA ALA A 89 -1.68 -11.71 -10.04
C ALA A 89 -1.09 -11.95 -11.43
N ALA A 90 -1.54 -11.16 -12.41
CA ALA A 90 -1.06 -11.20 -13.78
C ALA A 90 -1.12 -9.80 -14.40
N LEU A 91 -0.29 -9.57 -15.40
CA LEU A 91 -0.31 -8.36 -16.23
C LEU A 91 -0.29 -8.78 -17.70
N ALA A 92 -1.18 -8.19 -18.49
CA ALA A 92 -1.40 -8.61 -19.88
C ALA A 92 -1.65 -10.13 -19.98
N THR A 93 -2.53 -10.64 -19.11
CA THR A 93 -2.93 -12.07 -18.98
C THR A 93 -1.85 -13.06 -18.52
N LEU A 94 -0.60 -12.63 -18.32
CA LEU A 94 0.50 -13.52 -17.93
C LEU A 94 0.97 -13.26 -16.49
N LYS A 95 1.12 -14.34 -15.70
CA LYS A 95 1.66 -14.27 -14.32
C LYS A 95 3.14 -13.90 -14.30
N THR A 96 3.89 -14.28 -15.33
CA THR A 96 5.33 -13.97 -15.46
C THR A 96 5.61 -12.49 -15.68
N ASN A 97 4.60 -11.69 -16.00
CA ASN A 97 4.73 -10.25 -16.22
C ASN A 97 4.63 -9.45 -14.92
N VAL A 98 4.47 -10.11 -13.78
CA VAL A 98 4.42 -9.47 -12.47
C VAL A 98 5.35 -10.16 -11.48
N LYS A 99 5.79 -9.39 -10.49
CA LYS A 99 6.49 -9.90 -9.31
C LYS A 99 5.81 -9.37 -8.06
N ILE A 100 5.53 -10.24 -7.09
CA ILE A 100 4.99 -9.80 -5.81
C ILE A 100 6.16 -9.60 -4.83
N LYS A 101 6.15 -8.48 -4.11
CA LYS A 101 7.07 -8.20 -3.02
C LYS A 101 6.28 -7.87 -1.77
N SER A 102 6.61 -8.53 -0.66
CA SER A 102 6.02 -8.22 0.64
C SER A 102 6.77 -7.10 1.35
N THR A 103 6.05 -6.26 2.09
CA THR A 103 6.61 -5.26 3.01
C THR A 103 5.85 -5.27 4.33
N TYR A 104 6.50 -4.83 5.41
CA TYR A 104 5.89 -4.72 6.73
C TYR A 104 5.64 -3.25 7.09
N SER A 105 4.53 -3.01 7.77
CA SER A 105 4.12 -1.73 8.33
C SER A 105 3.45 -1.98 9.67
N LEU A 106 3.73 -1.18 10.69
CA LEU A 106 3.04 -1.32 11.98
C LEU A 106 1.52 -1.15 11.83
N THR A 107 1.09 -0.21 10.99
CA THR A 107 -0.34 0.09 10.78
C THR A 107 -1.04 -0.96 9.94
N TRP A 108 -0.39 -1.42 8.87
CA TRP A 108 -0.99 -2.27 7.84
C TRP A 108 -0.53 -3.74 7.88
N GLY A 109 0.30 -4.09 8.86
CA GLY A 109 0.90 -5.42 8.96
C GLY A 109 1.74 -5.74 7.74
N ARG A 110 1.56 -6.93 7.18
CA ARG A 110 2.23 -7.33 5.94
C ARG A 110 1.36 -6.99 4.75
N CYS A 111 1.91 -6.18 3.85
CA CYS A 111 1.28 -5.84 2.57
C CYS A 111 2.04 -6.49 1.41
N HIS A 112 1.33 -6.72 0.30
CA HIS A 112 1.85 -7.35 -0.90
C HIS A 112 1.77 -6.38 -2.08
N THR A 113 2.92 -6.03 -2.64
CA THR A 113 3.01 -5.14 -3.80
C THR A 113 3.23 -5.95 -5.08
N VAL A 114 2.26 -5.88 -5.99
CA VAL A 114 2.35 -6.39 -7.37
C VAL A 114 3.12 -5.39 -8.20
N LEU A 115 4.34 -5.77 -8.60
CA LEU A 115 5.24 -4.98 -9.44
C LEU A 115 5.08 -5.41 -10.90
N PRO A 116 4.83 -4.47 -11.83
CA PRO A 116 4.86 -4.79 -13.25
C PRO A 116 6.29 -4.98 -13.73
N LEU A 117 6.53 -6.05 -14.50
CA LEU A 117 7.85 -6.36 -15.08
C LEU A 117 7.96 -5.96 -16.55
N ILE A 118 6.86 -5.52 -17.16
CA ILE A 118 6.79 -5.12 -18.56
C ILE A 118 6.13 -3.75 -18.70
N GLN A 119 6.37 -3.12 -19.86
CA GLN A 119 5.55 -2.02 -20.35
C GLN A 119 4.50 -2.55 -21.31
N THR A 120 3.33 -1.93 -21.34
CA THR A 120 2.28 -2.27 -22.30
C THR A 120 2.16 -1.18 -23.35
N THR A 121 1.80 -1.57 -24.56
CA THR A 121 1.56 -0.65 -25.69
C THR A 121 0.09 -0.30 -25.86
N ALA A 122 -0.78 -0.95 -25.09
CA ALA A 122 -2.22 -0.77 -25.12
C ALA A 122 -2.80 -0.79 -23.70
N SER A 123 -3.98 -0.20 -23.58
CA SER A 123 -4.82 -0.24 -22.38
C SER A 123 -6.01 -1.18 -22.59
N GLY A 124 -6.66 -1.60 -21.51
CA GLY A 124 -7.85 -2.45 -21.53
C GLY A 124 -7.70 -3.72 -20.71
N ILE A 125 -8.79 -4.48 -20.59
CA ILE A 125 -8.89 -5.64 -19.70
C ILE A 125 -7.85 -6.74 -20.01
N TYR A 126 -7.46 -6.89 -21.28
CA TYR A 126 -6.47 -7.88 -21.71
C TYR A 126 -5.01 -7.42 -21.56
N ASN A 127 -4.78 -6.12 -21.39
CA ASN A 127 -3.45 -5.53 -21.26
C ASN A 127 -3.17 -5.00 -19.85
N GLY A 128 -4.18 -4.97 -18.97
CA GLY A 128 -4.06 -4.50 -17.60
C GLY A 128 -3.71 -5.59 -16.58
N PHE A 129 -3.78 -5.21 -15.31
CA PHE A 129 -3.68 -6.16 -14.20
C PHE A 129 -4.94 -7.02 -14.08
N THR A 130 -4.73 -8.28 -13.75
CA THR A 130 -5.76 -9.17 -13.22
C THR A 130 -5.28 -9.66 -11.86
N ILE A 131 -5.97 -9.27 -10.80
CA ILE A 131 -5.62 -9.62 -9.41
C ILE A 131 -6.84 -10.27 -8.77
N MET A 132 -6.65 -11.46 -8.21
CA MET A 132 -7.65 -12.18 -7.43
C MET A 132 -7.13 -12.37 -6.02
N LEU A 133 -7.94 -11.96 -5.04
CA LEU A 133 -7.63 -12.06 -3.62
C LEU A 133 -8.47 -13.15 -3.01
N ASN A 134 -7.88 -13.90 -2.07
CA ASN A 134 -8.66 -14.84 -1.26
C ASN A 134 -9.53 -14.06 -0.27
N GLU A 135 -10.67 -14.64 0.08
CA GLU A 135 -11.44 -14.15 1.21
C GLU A 135 -10.76 -14.58 2.52
N ILE A 136 -10.63 -13.66 3.46
CA ILE A 136 -10.07 -13.91 4.79
C ILE A 136 -11.15 -13.61 5.82
N GLY A 137 -11.63 -14.67 6.47
CA GLY A 137 -12.72 -14.62 7.45
C GLY A 137 -12.33 -14.13 8.85
N ASP A 138 -11.09 -13.66 9.06
CA ASP A 138 -10.70 -13.05 10.33
C ASP A 138 -11.25 -11.61 10.40
N THR A 139 -12.27 -11.44 11.23
CA THR A 139 -12.91 -10.15 11.51
C THR A 139 -12.16 -9.32 12.56
N GLY A 140 -11.11 -9.87 13.17
CA GLY A 140 -10.52 -9.31 14.39
C GLY A 140 -11.44 -9.48 15.60
N ASP A 141 -10.88 -9.29 16.79
CA ASP A 141 -11.67 -9.17 18.02
C ASP A 141 -12.16 -7.72 18.11
N LEU A 142 -13.42 -7.48 17.76
CA LEU A 142 -14.02 -6.16 17.51
C LEU A 142 -14.24 -5.33 18.79
N THR A 143 -13.59 -5.67 19.89
CA THR A 143 -13.92 -5.10 21.20
C THR A 143 -13.43 -3.65 21.38
N GLU A 144 -12.48 -3.18 20.56
CA GLU A 144 -11.98 -1.80 20.62
C GLU A 144 -11.73 -1.18 19.23
N THR A 145 -12.69 -1.25 18.32
CA THR A 145 -12.64 -0.41 17.12
C THR A 145 -12.87 1.05 17.52
N THR A 146 -11.82 1.85 17.44
CA THR A 146 -11.94 3.30 17.56
C THR A 146 -12.62 3.85 16.31
N LYS A 147 -13.34 4.98 16.38
CA LYS A 147 -13.98 5.61 15.20
C LYS A 147 -12.98 5.95 14.07
N THR A 148 -11.69 5.89 14.35
CA THR A 148 -10.57 6.17 13.44
C THR A 148 -10.01 4.95 12.71
N ASP A 149 -10.45 3.75 13.06
CA ASP A 149 -9.95 2.54 12.43
C ASP A 149 -10.57 2.30 11.03
N PRO A 150 -9.80 1.75 10.07
CA PRO A 150 -10.32 1.38 8.76
C PRO A 150 -11.44 0.33 8.87
N GLU A 151 -12.31 0.29 7.87
CA GLU A 151 -13.28 -0.80 7.69
C GLU A 151 -12.57 -2.14 7.43
N ILE A 152 -13.21 -3.25 7.78
CA ILE A 152 -12.67 -4.58 7.54
C ILE A 152 -12.66 -4.83 6.03
N GLY A 153 -11.49 -5.19 5.49
CA GLY A 153 -11.38 -5.56 4.09
C GLY A 153 -10.02 -5.28 3.47
N TRP A 154 -10.02 -5.19 2.15
CA TRP A 154 -8.83 -5.00 1.33
C TRP A 154 -8.62 -3.53 1.01
N TYR A 155 -7.40 -3.06 1.24
CA TYR A 155 -6.95 -1.72 0.90
C TYR A 155 -5.93 -1.80 -0.21
N ILE A 156 -6.22 -1.11 -1.32
CA ILE A 156 -5.42 -1.13 -2.53
C ILE A 156 -4.83 0.26 -2.77
N PHE A 157 -3.50 0.34 -2.80
CA PHE A 157 -2.75 1.56 -3.03
C PHE A 157 -2.00 1.48 -4.37
N TYR A 158 -2.11 2.51 -5.19
CA TYR A 158 -1.35 2.65 -6.44
C TYR A 158 -0.13 3.54 -6.20
N ILE A 159 1.05 3.05 -6.58
CA ILE A 159 2.30 3.81 -6.48
C ILE A 159 2.85 3.97 -7.88
N LEU A 160 2.94 5.22 -8.33
CA LEU A 160 3.62 5.58 -9.56
C LEU A 160 5.12 5.51 -9.30
N LEU A 161 5.78 4.48 -9.84
CA LEU A 161 7.23 4.40 -9.83
C LEU A 161 7.77 5.44 -10.81
N GLN A 162 8.20 6.59 -10.28
CA GLN A 162 8.97 7.55 -11.05
C GLN A 162 10.37 6.98 -11.24
N ASN A 163 10.66 6.46 -12.43
CA ASN A 163 12.04 6.21 -12.83
C ASN A 163 12.73 7.56 -13.00
N HIS A 164 13.54 7.96 -12.01
CA HIS A 164 14.58 8.94 -12.23
C HIS A 164 15.68 8.26 -13.05
N GLY A 165 15.68 8.51 -14.35
CA GLY A 165 16.77 8.17 -15.25
C GLY A 165 17.93 9.14 -15.12
#